data_AF-A0A3A4WY66-F1
#
_entry.id   AF-A0A3A4WY66-F1
#
_cell.length_a   1.000
_cell.length_b   1.000
_cell.length_c   1.000
_cell.angle_alpha   90.00
_cell.angle_beta   90.00
_cell.angle_gamma   90.00
#
_symmetry.space_group_name_H-M   'P 1'
#
loop_
_entity.id
_entity.type
_entity.pdbx_description
1 polymer ?
#
loop_
_entity_poly.entity_id
_entity_poly.type
_entity_poly.pdbx_seq_one_letter_code
_entity_poly.pdbx_strand_id
1 'polypeptide(L)'
;MENEKRTSPEEIDWENRRLCSDPACIGVIGPDGRCRECGKPYRGEADEAASAETETAVPEVPEVSESEPADSPVDDETDGENDSAIDDDEWKNRRLCSDPACIGVIGPDGRCKECGRQAAE
;
A
#
# COMPACT_ATOMS: atom_id res chain seq x y z
N MET A 1 -4.10 -38.89 11.20
CA MET A 1 -3.37 -38.50 9.99
C MET A 1 -2.96 -37.06 10.19
N GLU A 2 -1.66 -36.81 10.28
CA GLU A 2 -1.09 -35.47 10.47
C GLU A 2 -1.46 -34.60 9.27
N ASN A 3 -2.13 -33.48 9.55
CA ASN A 3 -2.47 -32.49 8.54
C ASN A 3 -1.22 -31.65 8.29
N GLU A 4 -0.23 -32.24 7.63
CA GLU A 4 0.94 -31.53 7.10
C GLU A 4 0.42 -30.42 6.18
N LYS A 5 0.43 -29.21 6.71
CA LYS A 5 0.13 -27.99 5.99
C LYS A 5 1.23 -27.85 4.94
N ARG A 6 0.96 -28.35 3.74
CA ARG A 6 1.83 -28.22 2.58
C ARG A 6 1.83 -26.75 2.15
N THR A 7 2.60 -25.92 2.85
CA THR A 7 2.89 -24.56 2.43
C THR A 7 3.59 -24.67 1.08
N SER A 8 2.95 -24.13 0.04
CA SER A 8 3.46 -24.23 -1.32
C SER A 8 4.77 -23.46 -1.44
N PRO A 9 5.70 -23.84 -2.34
CA PRO A 9 6.98 -23.15 -2.50
C PRO A 9 6.82 -21.64 -2.80
N GLU A 10 5.68 -21.25 -3.39
CA GLU A 10 5.32 -19.85 -3.62
C GLU A 10 4.99 -19.11 -2.32
N GLU A 11 4.26 -19.73 -1.39
CA GLU A 11 3.93 -19.14 -0.08
C GLU A 11 5.19 -18.88 0.74
N ILE A 12 6.16 -19.80 0.70
CA ILE A 12 7.47 -19.66 1.34
C ILE A 12 8.25 -18.45 0.75
N ASP A 13 8.13 -18.18 -0.55
CA ASP A 13 8.81 -17.03 -1.18
C ASP A 13 8.25 -15.69 -0.66
N TRP A 14 6.93 -15.58 -0.46
CA TRP A 14 6.32 -14.38 0.12
C TRP A 14 6.72 -14.17 1.58
N GLU A 15 6.76 -15.24 2.39
CA GLU A 15 7.16 -15.18 3.81
C GLU A 15 8.63 -14.77 4.00
N ASN A 16 9.50 -15.05 3.03
CA ASN A 16 10.93 -14.70 3.10
C ASN A 16 11.26 -13.29 2.58
N ARG A 17 10.30 -12.57 1.97
CA ARG A 17 10.52 -11.20 1.49
C ARG A 17 10.55 -10.23 2.67
N ARG A 18 11.74 -9.75 3.00
CA ARG A 18 11.94 -8.68 3.98
C ARG A 18 12.15 -7.34 3.29
N LEU A 19 11.50 -6.29 3.80
CA LEU A 19 11.73 -4.90 3.36
C LEU A 19 13.05 -4.35 3.91
N CYS A 20 13.58 -3.32 3.25
CA CYS A 20 14.76 -2.60 3.71
C CYS A 20 14.55 -2.01 5.12
N SER A 21 15.60 -1.98 5.94
CA SER A 21 15.56 -1.33 7.27
C SER A 21 15.45 0.19 7.21
N ASP A 22 15.62 0.79 6.02
CA ASP A 22 15.49 2.23 5.80
C ASP A 22 14.05 2.57 5.38
N PRO A 23 13.28 3.35 6.18
CA PRO A 23 11.88 3.65 5.88
C PRO A 23 11.69 4.52 4.63
N ALA A 24 12.74 5.19 4.14
CA ALA A 24 12.69 5.93 2.88
C ALA A 24 12.97 5.04 1.66
N CYS A 25 13.31 3.76 1.86
CA CYS A 25 13.68 2.83 0.80
C CYS A 25 12.58 1.79 0.59
N ILE A 26 12.04 1.69 -0.63
CA ILE A 26 10.99 0.71 -0.99
C ILE A 26 11.52 -0.70 -1.29
N GLY A 27 12.84 -0.90 -1.24
CA GLY A 27 13.48 -2.12 -1.69
C GLY A 27 13.32 -3.31 -0.74
N VAL A 28 13.49 -4.51 -1.29
CA VAL A 28 13.56 -5.78 -0.55
C VAL A 28 15.01 -6.24 -0.33
N ILE A 29 15.23 -7.04 0.71
CA ILE A 29 16.53 -7.64 1.02
C ILE A 29 16.77 -8.86 0.12
N GLY A 30 17.91 -8.84 -0.57
CA GLY A 30 18.40 -9.96 -1.36
C GLY A 30 19.00 -11.08 -0.52
N PRO A 31 19.28 -12.23 -1.13
CA PRO A 31 19.90 -13.37 -0.45
C PRO A 31 21.32 -13.07 0.07
N ASP A 32 21.96 -12.03 -0.45
CA ASP A 32 23.25 -11.50 0.01
C ASP A 32 23.15 -10.62 1.27
N GLY A 33 21.93 -10.42 1.81
CA GLY A 33 21.69 -9.63 3.01
C GLY A 33 21.71 -8.12 2.78
N ARG A 34 21.68 -7.65 1.53
CA ARG A 34 21.62 -6.23 1.18
C ARG A 34 20.33 -5.89 0.44
N CYS A 35 19.92 -4.64 0.56
CA CYS A 35 18.77 -4.13 -0.19
C CYS A 35 19.08 -4.06 -1.69
N ARG A 36 18.15 -4.55 -2.53
CA ARG A 36 18.28 -4.52 -3.99
C ARG A 36 18.18 -3.12 -4.60
N GLU A 37 17.61 -2.15 -3.89
CA GLU A 37 17.43 -0.77 -4.36
C GLU A 37 18.63 0.11 -3.98
N CYS A 38 19.03 0.09 -2.71
CA CYS A 38 20.04 1.00 -2.17
C CYS A 38 21.38 0.36 -1.81
N GLY A 39 21.49 -0.98 -1.87
CA GLY A 39 22.72 -1.73 -1.58
C GLY A 39 23.18 -1.76 -0.11
N LYS A 40 22.44 -1.08 0.78
CA LYS A 40 22.72 -1.05 2.22
C LYS A 40 22.51 -2.45 2.82
N PRO A 41 23.37 -2.88 3.76
CA PRO A 41 23.14 -4.12 4.49
C PRO A 41 21.87 -4.00 5.33
N TYR A 42 21.14 -5.11 5.45
CA TYR A 42 20.02 -5.20 6.39
C TYR A 42 20.54 -5.10 7.83
N ARG A 43 19.90 -4.28 8.66
CA ARG A 43 20.29 -4.04 10.06
C ARG A 43 19.20 -4.45 11.06
N GLY A 44 18.20 -5.23 10.64
CA GLY A 44 17.20 -5.79 11.56
C GLY A 44 17.82 -6.79 12.54
N GLU A 45 17.07 -7.22 13.56
CA GLU A 45 17.56 -8.01 14.69
C GLU A 45 18.49 -9.17 14.26
N ALA A 46 19.79 -8.90 14.29
CA ALA A 46 20.87 -9.85 14.08
C ALA A 46 21.61 -10.08 15.41
N ASP A 47 20.84 -10.11 16.51
CA ASP A 47 21.33 -10.40 17.87
C ASP A 47 20.38 -11.33 18.68
N GLU A 48 19.35 -11.95 18.07
CA GLU A 48 18.42 -12.86 18.78
C GLU A 48 18.48 -14.31 18.25
N ALA A 49 19.70 -14.85 18.12
CA ALA A 49 19.92 -16.31 18.10
C ALA A 49 20.72 -16.77 19.34
N ALA A 50 20.87 -15.91 20.34
CA ALA A 50 21.63 -16.18 21.56
C ALA A 50 21.02 -15.51 22.82
N SER A 51 19.72 -15.62 23.03
CA SER A 51 19.13 -15.74 24.39
C SER A 51 17.64 -16.03 24.32
N ALA A 52 17.32 -17.26 24.68
CA ALA A 52 16.16 -17.68 25.44
C ALA A 52 15.24 -16.58 26.02
N GLU A 53 13.94 -16.78 25.74
CA GLU A 53 12.77 -16.56 26.60
C GLU A 53 12.71 -15.26 27.44
N THR A 54 11.87 -14.32 27.01
CA THR A 54 11.11 -13.50 27.95
C THR A 54 9.72 -13.25 27.39
N GLU A 55 8.80 -14.03 27.90
CA GLU A 55 7.38 -13.76 27.90
C GLU A 55 7.15 -12.36 28.52
N THR A 56 6.55 -11.44 27.78
CA THR A 56 6.16 -10.13 28.31
C THR A 56 4.80 -9.74 27.75
N ALA A 57 3.83 -9.93 28.65
CA ALA A 57 2.62 -9.17 28.87
C ALA A 57 1.90 -8.60 27.64
N VAL A 58 0.82 -9.28 27.29
CA VAL A 58 -0.33 -8.71 26.58
C VAL A 58 -0.77 -7.41 27.26
N PRO A 59 -0.74 -6.24 26.58
CA PRO A 59 -1.45 -5.07 27.07
C PRO A 59 -2.94 -5.25 26.82
N GLU A 60 -3.72 -5.15 27.89
CA GLU A 60 -5.18 -5.15 27.84
C GLU A 60 -5.66 -4.01 26.93
N VAL A 61 -6.44 -4.36 25.92
CA VAL A 61 -7.05 -3.41 24.99
C VAL A 61 -8.09 -2.57 25.74
N PRO A 62 -7.98 -1.23 25.79
CA PRO A 62 -9.09 -0.41 26.25
C PRO A 62 -10.21 -0.47 25.21
N GLU A 63 -11.40 -0.88 25.65
CA GLU A 63 -12.64 -0.89 24.87
C GLU A 63 -12.95 0.52 24.39
N VAL A 64 -12.67 0.79 23.11
CA VAL A 64 -13.05 2.03 22.44
C VAL A 64 -14.47 1.90 21.93
N SER A 65 -15.34 2.73 22.48
CA SER A 65 -16.75 2.89 22.12
C SER A 65 -17.01 2.80 20.62
N GLU A 66 -17.88 1.86 20.25
CA GLU A 66 -18.65 1.87 19.02
C GLU A 66 -19.36 3.22 18.86
N SER A 67 -18.81 4.05 17.98
CA SER A 67 -19.54 5.17 17.39
C SER A 67 -20.01 4.69 16.03
N GLU A 68 -21.31 4.40 15.94
CA GLU A 68 -21.94 3.93 14.71
C GLU A 68 -21.78 5.00 13.62
N PRO A 69 -21.15 4.69 12.48
CA PRO A 69 -21.20 5.57 11.34
C PRO A 69 -22.65 5.61 10.83
N ALA A 70 -23.22 6.81 10.82
CA ALA A 70 -24.50 7.06 10.19
C ALA A 70 -24.41 6.70 8.70
N ASP A 71 -25.09 5.61 8.35
CA ASP A 71 -25.34 5.15 6.99
C ASP A 71 -26.05 6.27 6.22
N SER A 72 -25.30 6.97 5.37
CA SER A 72 -25.86 7.88 4.39
C SER A 72 -26.00 7.08 3.09
N PRO A 73 -27.22 6.90 2.55
CA PRO A 73 -27.37 6.33 1.22
C PRO A 73 -26.72 7.31 0.24
N VAL A 74 -25.62 6.87 -0.38
CA VAL A 74 -25.17 7.48 -1.62
C VAL A 74 -26.07 6.91 -2.71
N ASP A 75 -26.98 7.74 -3.23
CA ASP A 75 -27.67 7.50 -4.49
C ASP A 75 -26.60 7.41 -5.59
N ASP A 76 -26.11 6.20 -5.84
CA ASP A 76 -25.34 5.84 -7.03
C ASP A 76 -26.32 5.56 -8.17
N GLU A 77 -26.90 6.64 -8.69
CA GLU A 77 -27.70 6.63 -9.91
C GLU A 77 -26.94 7.43 -10.97
N THR A 78 -25.90 6.82 -11.53
CA THR A 78 -25.62 6.95 -12.97
C THR A 78 -25.02 5.65 -13.49
N ASP A 79 -25.95 4.80 -13.92
CA ASP A 79 -25.79 3.90 -15.04
C ASP A 79 -24.91 4.52 -16.14
N GLY A 80 -23.84 3.80 -16.44
CA GLY A 80 -22.90 4.06 -17.51
C GLY A 80 -22.35 2.74 -17.97
N GLU A 81 -23.23 1.82 -18.36
CA GLU A 81 -22.90 0.64 -19.16
C GLU A 81 -22.16 1.08 -20.43
N ASN A 82 -20.84 1.16 -20.33
CA ASN A 82 -19.96 1.17 -21.48
C ASN A 82 -18.77 0.27 -21.17
N ASP A 83 -19.05 -1.04 -21.18
CA ASP A 83 -18.08 -2.10 -21.48
C ASP A 83 -17.63 -1.99 -22.95
N SER A 84 -17.29 -0.78 -23.41
CA SER A 84 -16.44 -0.61 -24.58
C SER A 84 -15.05 -0.43 -24.02
N ALA A 85 -14.14 -1.34 -24.38
CA ALA A 85 -12.72 -1.31 -24.07
C ALA A 85 -12.27 0.12 -23.74
N ILE A 86 -11.91 0.38 -22.48
CA ILE A 86 -11.37 1.67 -22.05
C ILE A 86 -10.29 2.02 -23.06
N ASP A 87 -10.61 3.00 -23.91
CA ASP A 87 -9.75 3.41 -25.01
C ASP A 87 -8.45 3.88 -24.36
N ASP A 88 -7.31 3.36 -24.83
CA ASP A 88 -5.99 3.64 -24.25
C ASP A 88 -5.70 5.16 -24.15
N ASP A 89 -6.43 5.94 -24.94
CA ASP A 89 -6.51 7.39 -24.93
C ASP A 89 -7.03 7.98 -23.60
N GLU A 90 -7.99 7.38 -22.90
CA GLU A 90 -8.46 7.90 -21.61
C GLU A 90 -7.32 7.95 -20.57
N TRP A 91 -6.50 6.91 -20.51
CA TRP A 91 -5.33 6.88 -19.62
C TRP A 91 -4.25 7.87 -20.05
N LYS A 92 -4.05 8.08 -21.36
CA LYS A 92 -3.11 9.08 -21.90
C LYS A 92 -3.56 10.52 -21.65
N ASN A 93 -4.87 10.77 -21.60
CA ASN A 93 -5.43 12.10 -21.38
C ASN A 93 -5.46 12.52 -19.90
N ARG A 94 -5.17 11.61 -18.95
CA ARG A 94 -5.07 11.94 -17.53
C ARG A 94 -3.85 12.82 -17.26
N ARG A 95 -4.10 14.07 -16.92
CA ARG A 95 -3.08 15.06 -16.54
C ARG A 95 -3.11 15.29 -15.03
N LEU A 96 -1.95 15.27 -14.39
CA LEU A 96 -1.81 15.65 -12.98
C LEU A 96 -1.97 17.17 -12.79
N CYS A 97 -2.40 17.57 -11.59
CA CYS A 97 -2.44 18.98 -11.21
C CYS A 97 -1.04 19.61 -11.31
N SER A 98 -0.97 20.88 -11.72
CA SER A 98 0.29 21.63 -11.82
C SER A 98 0.94 21.92 -10.47
N ASP A 99 0.21 21.74 -9.36
CA ASP A 99 0.71 21.93 -8.01
C ASP A 99 1.35 20.63 -7.48
N PRO A 100 2.65 20.64 -7.13
CA PRO A 100 3.34 19.42 -6.70
C PRO A 100 2.90 18.91 -5.32
N ALA A 101 2.17 19.72 -4.54
CA ALA A 101 1.59 19.28 -3.28
C ALA A 101 0.16 18.70 -3.45
N CYS A 102 -0.41 18.78 -4.65
CA CYS A 102 -1.74 18.27 -4.95
C CYS A 102 -1.67 16.95 -5.71
N ILE A 103 -2.28 15.89 -5.16
CA ILE A 103 -2.33 14.56 -5.77
C ILE A 103 -3.39 14.42 -6.89
N GLY A 104 -4.13 15.50 -7.17
CA GLY A 104 -5.30 15.46 -8.04
C GLY A 104 -4.98 15.39 -9.53
N VAL A 105 -6.00 14.97 -10.30
CA VAL A 105 -5.99 14.99 -11.77
C VAL A 105 -6.90 16.10 -12.30
N ILE A 106 -6.59 16.60 -13.49
CA ILE A 106 -7.39 17.58 -14.22
C ILE A 106 -8.63 16.90 -14.82
N GLY A 107 -9.80 17.41 -14.48
CA GLY A 107 -11.08 17.01 -15.07
C GLY A 107 -11.31 17.58 -16.46
N PRO A 108 -12.36 17.12 -17.17
CA PRO A 108 -12.71 17.61 -18.50
C PRO A 108 -13.09 19.10 -18.50
N ASP A 109 -13.48 19.64 -17.35
CA ASP A 109 -13.75 21.07 -17.11
C ASP A 109 -12.48 21.93 -17.00
N GLY A 110 -11.30 21.32 -17.13
CA GLY A 110 -10.02 22.02 -17.07
C GLY A 110 -9.58 22.41 -15.66
N ARG A 111 -10.22 21.87 -14.61
CA ARG A 111 -9.84 22.10 -13.21
C ARG A 111 -9.46 20.81 -12.51
N CYS A 112 -8.63 20.93 -11.48
CA CYS A 112 -8.25 19.81 -10.62
C CYS A 112 -9.47 19.34 -9.80
N LYS A 113 -9.73 18.04 -9.80
CA LYS A 113 -10.84 17.43 -9.04
C LYS A 113 -10.70 17.53 -7.52
N GLU A 114 -9.47 17.67 -7.01
CA GLU A 114 -9.18 17.75 -5.58
C GLU A 114 -9.18 19.20 -5.06
N CYS A 115 -8.48 20.11 -5.76
CA CYS A 115 -8.24 21.47 -5.26
C CYS A 115 -8.96 22.57 -6.07
N GLY A 116 -9.63 22.23 -7.16
CA GLY A 116 -10.41 23.16 -7.99
C GLY A 116 -9.58 24.18 -8.81
N ARG A 117 -8.25 24.14 -8.72
CA ARG A 117 -7.37 25.02 -9.50
C ARG A 117 -7.45 24.70 -10.98
N GLN A 118 -7.34 25.73 -11.82
CA GLN A 118 -7.25 25.55 -13.27
C GLN A 118 -5.96 24.85 -13.64
N ALA A 119 -6.01 24.00 -14.67
CA ALA A 119 -4.82 23.46 -15.31
C ALA A 119 -3.99 24.63 -15.85
N ALA A 120 -2.71 24.69 -15.46
CA ALA A 120 -1.79 25.60 -16.15
C ALA A 120 -1.65 25.13 -17.61
N GLU A 121 -1.72 26.09 -18.54
CA GLU A 121 -1.62 25.87 -19.99
C GLU A 121 -0.20 25.47 -20.41
#